data_AF-A0A7V4GV86-F1
#
_entry.id   AF-A0A7V4GV86-F1
#
_cell.length_a   1.000
_cell.length_b   1.000
_cell.length_c   1.000
_cell.angle_alpha   90.00
_cell.angle_beta   90.00
_cell.angle_gamma   90.00
#
_symmetry.space_group_name_H-M   'P 1'
#
loop_
_entity.id
_entity.type
_entity.pdbx_description
1 polymer ?
#
loop_
_entity_poly.entity_id
_entity_poly.type
_entity_poly.pdbx_seq_one_letter_code
_entity_poly.pdbx_strand_id
1 'polypeptide(L)'
;MTSRDIIILVAGFLFLLWFSWWFSIRERRFHGIPRFFGFLGLFLLTLFNYRFWFLDAFSFRQIVSWLILCLSLYYVASALYFYIKYAKPEGMPENTTRLISKGIYRYLRHPMYASLVFLALGVFLKNPDLRSSILATLCAVAFYITARVEEGEMIGKFGSDYEKYRKSTGMFLPKIFPLFKSYKK
;
A
#
# COMPACT_ATOMS: atom_id res chain seq x y z
N MET A 1 -5.09 -16.99 22.43
CA MET A 1 -5.91 -15.81 22.05
C MET A 1 -6.69 -15.42 23.29
N THR A 2 -6.52 -14.20 23.79
CA THR A 2 -7.18 -13.69 25.00
C THR A 2 -8.53 -13.06 24.65
N SER A 3 -9.42 -12.87 25.63
CA SER A 3 -10.69 -12.17 25.42
C SER A 3 -10.51 -10.73 24.89
N ARG A 4 -9.37 -10.11 25.22
CA ARG A 4 -8.98 -8.78 24.68
C ARG A 4 -8.66 -8.84 23.18
N ASP A 5 -7.95 -9.89 22.73
CA ASP A 5 -7.63 -10.07 21.31
C ASP A 5 -8.92 -10.25 20.49
N ILE A 6 -9.94 -10.92 21.03
CA ILE A 6 -11.24 -11.10 20.38
C ILE A 6 -11.96 -9.77 20.19
N ILE A 7 -11.97 -8.90 21.21
CA ILE A 7 -12.60 -7.58 21.12
C ILE A 7 -11.88 -6.72 20.07
N ILE A 8 -10.55 -6.73 20.05
CA ILE A 8 -9.75 -6.00 19.05
C ILE A 8 -10.04 -6.52 17.65
N LEU A 9 -10.13 -7.84 17.47
CA LEU A 9 -10.49 -8.46 16.19
C LEU A 9 -11.86 -8.01 15.70
N VAL A 10 -12.88 -8.08 16.56
CA VAL A 10 -14.26 -7.71 16.19
C VAL A 10 -14.32 -6.21 15.87
N ALA A 11 -13.75 -5.35 16.72
CA ALA A 11 -13.75 -3.91 16.49
C ALA A 11 -12.98 -3.53 15.20
N GLY A 12 -11.79 -4.12 14.99
CA GLY A 12 -10.98 -3.89 13.80
C GLY A 12 -11.66 -4.37 12.53
N PHE A 13 -12.30 -5.55 12.57
CA PHE A 13 -13.07 -6.07 11.45
C PHE A 13 -14.26 -5.19 11.09
N LEU A 14 -15.05 -4.77 12.08
CA LEU A 14 -16.17 -3.84 11.88
C LEU A 14 -15.70 -2.49 11.31
N PHE A 15 -14.58 -1.96 11.82
CA PHE A 15 -13.98 -0.73 11.31
C PHE A 15 -13.52 -0.89 9.86
N LEU A 16 -12.82 -1.98 9.51
CA LEU A 16 -12.35 -2.23 8.16
C LEU A 16 -13.50 -2.47 7.19
N LEU A 17 -14.56 -3.17 7.62
CA LEU A 17 -15.77 -3.34 6.84
C LEU A 17 -16.43 -2.00 6.59
N TRP A 18 -16.66 -1.21 7.64
CA TRP A 18 -17.24 0.12 7.51
C TRP A 18 -16.39 1.00 6.58
N PHE A 19 -15.07 1.05 6.80
CA PHE A 19 -14.14 1.83 5.99
C PHE A 19 -14.13 1.39 4.52
N SER A 20 -14.05 0.09 4.25
CA SER A 20 -13.98 -0.41 2.88
C SER A 20 -15.32 -0.32 2.13
N TRP A 21 -16.42 -0.61 2.82
CA TRP A 21 -17.78 -0.58 2.27
C TRP A 21 -18.26 0.86 2.03
N TRP A 22 -17.98 1.78 2.97
CA TRP A 22 -18.38 3.19 2.89
C TRP A 22 -17.74 3.92 1.70
N PHE A 23 -16.45 3.70 1.44
CA PHE A 23 -15.75 4.32 0.30
C PHE A 23 -16.05 3.63 -1.04
N SER A 24 -16.21 2.30 -1.07
CA SER A 24 -16.43 1.57 -2.33
C SER A 24 -17.81 1.81 -2.95
N ILE A 25 -18.88 1.83 -2.13
CA ILE A 25 -20.26 1.93 -2.63
C ILE A 25 -20.64 3.36 -3.03
N ARG A 26 -20.05 4.36 -2.38
CA ARG A 26 -20.39 5.77 -2.66
C ARG A 26 -19.96 6.24 -4.05
N GLU A 27 -18.96 5.60 -4.67
CA GLU A 27 -18.42 6.04 -5.97
C GLU A 27 -18.47 4.99 -7.10
N ARG A 28 -19.14 3.83 -6.90
CA ARG A 28 -19.18 2.73 -7.90
C ARG A 28 -17.78 2.29 -8.39
N ARG A 29 -16.77 2.32 -7.50
CA ARG A 29 -15.39 1.95 -7.86
C ARG A 29 -15.09 0.52 -7.44
N PHE A 30 -14.56 -0.28 -8.37
CA PHE A 30 -14.39 -1.73 -8.23
C PHE A 30 -13.14 -2.12 -7.43
N HIS A 31 -12.20 -1.20 -7.21
CA HIS A 31 -10.96 -1.49 -6.48
C HIS A 31 -11.14 -1.60 -4.94
N GLY A 32 -12.32 -1.28 -4.39
CA GLY A 32 -12.58 -1.37 -2.95
C GLY A 32 -12.57 -2.80 -2.39
N ILE A 33 -13.02 -3.78 -3.17
CA ILE A 33 -13.09 -5.19 -2.74
C ILE A 33 -11.69 -5.80 -2.50
N PRO A 34 -10.75 -5.78 -3.47
CA PRO A 34 -9.41 -6.32 -3.22
C PRO A 34 -8.66 -5.54 -2.13
N ARG A 35 -8.92 -4.23 -2.01
CA ARG A 35 -8.33 -3.38 -0.97
C ARG A 35 -8.73 -3.82 0.44
N PHE A 36 -9.99 -4.20 0.64
CA PHE A 36 -10.49 -4.75 1.90
C PHE A 36 -9.66 -5.94 2.38
N PHE A 37 -9.49 -6.94 1.51
CA PHE A 37 -8.74 -8.15 1.85
C PHE A 37 -7.27 -7.85 2.16
N GLY A 38 -6.68 -6.88 1.48
CA GLY A 38 -5.33 -6.41 1.78
C GLY A 38 -5.22 -5.82 3.18
N PHE A 39 -6.14 -4.94 3.57
CA PHE A 39 -6.13 -4.36 4.92
C PHE A 39 -6.49 -5.36 6.01
N LEU A 40 -7.44 -6.27 5.74
CA LEU A 40 -7.79 -7.33 6.68
C LEU A 40 -6.60 -8.27 6.93
N GLY A 41 -5.93 -8.71 5.87
CA GLY A 41 -4.74 -9.53 5.98
C GLY A 41 -3.64 -8.83 6.76
N LEU A 42 -3.42 -7.53 6.51
CA LEU A 42 -2.39 -6.73 7.17
C LEU A 42 -2.68 -6.54 8.66
N PHE A 43 -3.95 -6.31 9.00
CA PHE A 43 -4.41 -6.21 10.38
C PHE A 43 -4.19 -7.52 11.13
N LEU A 44 -4.63 -8.65 10.57
CA LEU A 44 -4.40 -9.98 11.16
C LEU A 44 -2.91 -10.30 11.29
N LEU A 45 -2.12 -9.99 10.27
CA LEU A 45 -0.67 -10.19 10.29
C LEU A 45 -0.03 -9.41 11.44
N THR A 46 -0.38 -8.14 11.60
CA THR A 46 0.12 -7.29 12.69
C THR A 46 -0.31 -7.79 14.05
N LEU A 47 -1.57 -8.19 14.19
CA LEU A 47 -2.12 -8.73 15.44
C LEU A 47 -1.46 -10.06 15.82
N PHE A 48 -1.19 -10.97 14.89
CA PHE A 48 -0.52 -12.22 15.26
C PHE A 48 0.96 -12.03 15.56
N ASN A 49 1.56 -10.95 15.07
CA ASN A 49 2.97 -10.67 15.25
C ASN A 49 3.29 -9.67 16.39
N TYR A 50 2.31 -8.96 16.99
CA TYR A 50 2.58 -7.84 17.93
C TYR A 50 3.52 -8.21 19.09
N ARG A 51 3.45 -9.46 19.58
CA ARG A 51 4.27 -9.95 20.69
C ARG A 51 5.74 -10.11 20.33
N PHE A 52 6.06 -10.24 19.05
CA PHE A 52 7.41 -10.51 18.54
C PHE A 52 8.13 -9.25 18.07
N TRP A 53 7.54 -8.07 18.23
CA TRP A 53 8.09 -6.82 17.69
C TRP A 53 9.46 -6.46 18.25
N PHE A 54 9.67 -6.73 19.54
CA PHE A 54 10.90 -6.40 20.27
C PHE A 54 11.63 -7.64 20.80
N LEU A 55 11.14 -8.85 20.49
CA LEU A 55 11.85 -10.07 20.81
C LEU A 55 13.08 -10.19 19.92
N ASP A 56 14.25 -10.36 20.53
CA ASP A 56 15.56 -10.45 19.88
C ASP A 56 15.83 -9.29 18.90
N ALA A 57 15.51 -8.06 19.30
CA ALA A 57 15.49 -6.87 18.44
C ALA A 57 16.80 -6.60 17.67
N PHE A 58 17.95 -7.05 18.20
CA PHE A 58 19.27 -6.90 17.58
C PHE A 58 19.69 -8.08 16.70
N SER A 59 18.85 -9.11 16.56
CA SER A 59 19.09 -10.18 15.60
C SER A 59 19.06 -9.62 14.17
N PHE A 60 19.87 -10.20 13.28
CA PHE A 60 19.95 -9.78 11.88
C PHE A 60 18.58 -9.68 11.20
N ARG A 61 17.71 -10.67 11.44
CA ARG A 61 16.33 -10.69 10.91
C ARG A 61 15.50 -9.51 11.40
N GLN A 62 15.59 -9.17 12.69
CA GLN A 62 14.86 -8.05 13.27
C GLN A 62 15.38 -6.71 12.74
N ILE A 63 16.70 -6.57 12.56
CA ILE A 63 17.30 -5.38 11.93
C ILE A 63 16.76 -5.21 10.50
N VAL A 64 16.77 -6.27 9.69
CA VAL A 64 16.21 -6.24 8.33
C VAL A 64 14.72 -5.88 8.35
N SER A 65 13.94 -6.48 9.26
CA SER A 65 12.52 -6.14 9.47
C SER A 65 12.34 -4.64 9.74
N TRP A 66 13.08 -4.08 10.70
CA TRP A 66 13.01 -2.66 11.04
C TRP A 66 13.36 -1.74 9.87
N LEU A 67 14.42 -2.07 9.11
CA LEU A 67 14.80 -1.30 7.92
C LEU A 67 13.67 -1.28 6.87
N ILE A 68 13.01 -2.42 6.65
CA ILE A 68 11.87 -2.52 5.73
C ILE A 68 10.66 -1.74 6.26
N LEU A 69 10.41 -1.74 7.57
CA LEU A 69 9.34 -0.94 8.18
C LEU A 69 9.61 0.57 8.06
N CYS A 70 10.86 1.00 8.25
CA CYS A 70 11.28 2.38 8.00
C CYS A 70 11.13 2.75 6.52
N LEU A 71 11.46 1.84 5.60
CA LEU A 71 11.26 2.04 4.16
C LEU A 71 9.77 2.21 3.82
N SER A 72 8.91 1.37 4.40
CA SER A 72 7.45 1.51 4.30
C SER A 72 6.99 2.90 4.75
N LEU A 73 7.46 3.34 5.92
CA LEU A 73 7.10 4.65 6.47
C LEU A 73 7.54 5.80 5.55
N TYR A 74 8.76 5.71 5.00
CA TYR A 74 9.26 6.67 4.03
C TYR A 74 8.39 6.74 2.76
N TYR A 75 7.95 5.59 2.24
CA TYR A 75 7.11 5.52 1.05
C TYR A 75 5.75 6.16 1.29
N VAL A 76 5.07 5.82 2.39
CA VAL A 76 3.74 6.38 2.69
C VAL A 76 3.82 7.89 2.98
N ALA A 77 4.83 8.34 3.74
CA ALA A 77 5.00 9.75 4.05
C ALA A 77 5.28 10.57 2.77
N SER A 78 6.17 10.07 1.91
CA SER A 78 6.47 10.69 0.62
C SER A 78 5.24 10.70 -0.29
N ALA A 79 4.51 9.58 -0.37
CA ALA A 79 3.31 9.48 -1.19
C ALA A 79 2.23 10.47 -0.73
N LEU A 80 1.99 10.58 0.58
CA LEU A 80 1.03 11.51 1.16
C LEU A 80 1.44 12.96 0.93
N TYR A 81 2.72 13.30 1.12
CA TYR A 81 3.22 14.65 0.88
C TYR A 81 2.95 15.11 -0.57
N PHE A 82 3.34 14.30 -1.56
CA PHE A 82 3.12 14.63 -2.97
C PHE A 82 1.64 14.59 -3.35
N TYR A 83 0.87 13.70 -2.73
CA TYR A 83 -0.57 13.65 -2.92
C TYR A 83 -1.24 14.94 -2.43
N ILE A 84 -1.06 15.31 -1.16
CA ILE A 84 -1.66 16.54 -0.59
C ILE A 84 -1.23 17.78 -1.39
N LYS A 85 0.04 17.83 -1.82
CA LYS A 85 0.60 18.99 -2.52
C LYS A 85 0.11 19.13 -3.97
N TYR A 86 -0.12 18.02 -4.69
CA TYR A 86 -0.36 18.05 -6.15
C TYR A 86 -1.68 17.44 -6.60
N ALA A 87 -2.38 16.68 -5.76
CA ALA A 87 -3.63 16.00 -6.12
C ALA A 87 -4.73 16.98 -6.51
N LYS A 88 -4.81 18.14 -5.85
CA LYS A 88 -5.91 19.12 -5.98
C LYS A 88 -7.26 18.40 -6.15
N PRO A 89 -7.70 17.61 -5.15
CA PRO A 89 -8.93 16.83 -5.28
C PRO A 89 -10.13 17.77 -5.39
N GLU A 90 -11.01 17.51 -6.36
CA GLU A 90 -12.34 18.10 -6.39
C GLU A 90 -13.29 17.15 -5.65
N GLY A 91 -13.75 17.56 -4.46
CA GLY A 91 -14.59 16.73 -3.59
C GLY A 91 -13.78 15.75 -2.72
N MET A 92 -13.99 14.44 -2.88
CA MET A 92 -13.29 13.41 -2.11
C MET A 92 -11.82 13.27 -2.54
N PRO A 93 -10.90 12.85 -1.64
CA PRO A 93 -9.47 12.78 -1.93
C PRO A 93 -9.14 12.02 -3.22
N GLU A 94 -9.83 10.90 -3.47
CA GLU A 94 -9.57 9.97 -4.59
C GLU A 94 -10.04 10.49 -5.97
N ASN A 95 -10.64 11.68 -6.03
CA ASN A 95 -11.02 12.38 -7.26
C ASN A 95 -9.95 13.38 -7.71
N THR A 96 -8.76 12.86 -8.00
CA THR A 96 -7.66 13.66 -8.52
C THR A 96 -7.97 14.13 -9.93
N THR A 97 -8.05 15.44 -10.17
CA THR A 97 -8.29 16.03 -11.51
C THR A 97 -7.03 16.03 -12.36
N ARG A 98 -5.85 15.83 -11.74
CA ARG A 98 -4.55 15.82 -12.42
C ARG A 98 -3.75 14.57 -12.11
N LEU A 99 -3.11 14.02 -13.13
CA LEU A 99 -2.14 12.93 -12.97
C LEU A 99 -0.90 13.44 -12.21
N ILE A 100 -0.64 12.86 -11.03
CA ILE A 100 0.55 13.18 -10.22
C ILE A 100 1.73 12.33 -10.72
N SER A 101 2.74 12.97 -11.28
CA SER A 101 3.98 12.34 -11.76
C SER A 101 5.25 12.94 -11.15
N LYS A 102 5.12 13.63 -10.02
CA LYS A 102 6.22 14.32 -9.30
C LYS A 102 6.66 13.56 -8.06
N GLY A 103 7.93 13.72 -7.67
CA GLY A 103 8.47 13.13 -6.46
C GLY A 103 8.54 11.61 -6.52
N ILE A 104 8.05 10.94 -5.47
CA ILE A 104 8.00 9.48 -5.42
C ILE A 104 7.13 8.89 -6.55
N TYR A 105 6.08 9.62 -6.98
CA TYR A 105 5.24 9.19 -8.10
C TYR A 105 6.00 9.20 -9.43
N ARG A 106 7.11 9.93 -9.56
CA ARG A 106 7.94 9.86 -10.78
C ARG A 106 8.48 8.44 -11.01
N TYR A 107 8.77 7.72 -9.94
CA TYR A 107 9.41 6.40 -9.97
C TYR A 107 8.42 5.25 -9.80
N LEU A 108 7.37 5.49 -9.02
CA LEU A 108 6.38 4.49 -8.60
C LEU A 108 4.97 4.95 -8.90
N ARG A 109 4.18 4.12 -9.56
CA ARG A 109 2.78 4.47 -9.85
C ARG A 109 1.88 4.33 -8.63
N HIS A 110 2.20 3.38 -7.75
CA HIS A 110 1.44 3.13 -6.53
C HIS A 110 2.33 3.10 -5.28
N PRO A 111 2.95 4.24 -4.90
CA PRO A 111 3.85 4.29 -3.76
C PRO A 111 3.14 4.01 -2.42
N MET A 112 1.85 4.34 -2.28
CA MET A 112 1.05 3.98 -1.10
C MET A 112 0.79 2.47 -0.99
N TYR A 113 0.53 1.77 -2.08
CA TYR A 113 0.39 0.31 -2.03
C TYR A 113 1.74 -0.37 -1.85
N ALA A 114 2.81 0.17 -2.45
CA ALA A 114 4.17 -0.30 -2.19
C ALA A 114 4.55 -0.21 -0.70
N SER A 115 4.19 0.88 -0.01
CA SER A 115 4.41 0.96 1.44
C SER A 115 3.66 -0.12 2.20
N LEU A 116 2.41 -0.42 1.83
CA LEU A 116 1.63 -1.46 2.50
C LEU A 116 2.21 -2.87 2.26
N VAL A 117 2.75 -3.14 1.07
CA VAL A 117 3.47 -4.39 0.79
C VAL A 117 4.76 -4.48 1.62
N PHE A 118 5.53 -3.39 1.72
CA PHE A 118 6.72 -3.36 2.59
C PHE A 118 6.35 -3.49 4.07
N LEU A 119 5.25 -2.89 4.51
CA LEU A 119 4.74 -3.07 5.86
C LEU A 119 4.42 -4.54 6.14
N ALA A 120 3.70 -5.21 5.24
CA ALA A 120 3.41 -6.64 5.36
C ALA A 120 4.70 -7.48 5.43
N LEU A 121 5.68 -7.21 4.57
CA LEU A 121 6.96 -7.90 4.58
C LEU A 121 7.75 -7.66 5.87
N GLY A 122 7.80 -6.42 6.35
CA GLY A 122 8.46 -6.05 7.60
C GLY A 122 7.83 -6.74 8.80
N VAL A 123 6.50 -6.77 8.89
CA VAL A 123 5.77 -7.46 9.97
C VAL A 123 5.95 -8.98 9.87
N PHE A 124 5.92 -9.57 8.67
CA PHE A 124 6.20 -11.00 8.46
C PHE A 124 7.56 -11.42 9.05
N LEU A 125 8.59 -10.61 8.83
CA LEU A 125 9.93 -10.91 9.34
C LEU A 125 10.05 -10.84 10.87
N LYS A 126 9.06 -10.27 11.59
CA LYS A 126 9.01 -10.32 13.05
C LYS A 126 8.90 -11.74 13.58
N ASN A 127 8.06 -12.57 12.94
CA ASN A 127 7.94 -13.98 13.23
C ASN A 127 7.51 -14.75 11.96
N PRO A 128 8.47 -15.23 11.15
CA PRO A 128 8.21 -15.86 9.87
C PRO A 128 7.72 -17.30 10.05
N ASP A 129 6.47 -17.47 10.48
CA ASP A 129 5.77 -18.75 10.52
C ASP A 129 4.90 -18.95 9.26
N LEU A 130 4.32 -20.15 9.12
CA LEU A 130 3.46 -20.47 7.98
C LEU A 130 2.24 -19.53 7.88
N ARG A 131 1.66 -19.14 9.02
CA ARG A 131 0.48 -18.26 9.06
C ARG A 131 0.84 -16.84 8.61
N SER A 132 1.94 -16.28 9.12
CA SER A 132 2.49 -14.99 8.70
C SER A 132 2.84 -15.00 7.21
N SER A 133 3.39 -16.12 6.70
CA SER A 133 3.71 -16.28 5.27
C SER A 133 2.46 -16.20 4.38
N ILE A 134 1.39 -16.92 4.76
CA ILE A 134 0.11 -16.89 4.03
C ILE A 134 -0.49 -15.48 4.06
N LEU A 135 -0.56 -14.85 5.23
CA LEU A 135 -1.13 -13.51 5.38
C LEU A 135 -0.34 -12.46 4.60
N ALA A 136 0.98 -12.49 4.66
CA ALA A 136 1.82 -11.55 3.90
C ALA A 136 1.65 -11.73 2.38
N THR A 137 1.54 -12.98 1.91
CA THR A 137 1.28 -13.28 0.50
C THR A 137 -0.09 -12.79 0.07
N LEU A 138 -1.14 -13.03 0.86
CA LEU A 138 -2.49 -12.53 0.60
C LEU A 138 -2.52 -11.00 0.53
N CYS A 139 -1.83 -10.31 1.45
CA CYS A 139 -1.68 -8.85 1.39
C CYS A 139 -1.03 -8.39 0.08
N ALA A 140 0.09 -8.99 -0.30
CA ALA A 140 0.82 -8.62 -1.51
C ALA A 140 -0.03 -8.81 -2.77
N VAL A 141 -0.74 -9.95 -2.86
CA VAL A 141 -1.65 -10.24 -3.97
C VAL A 141 -2.84 -9.28 -3.99
N ALA A 142 -3.46 -9.01 -2.84
CA ALA A 142 -4.59 -8.11 -2.71
C ALA A 142 -4.24 -6.67 -3.12
N PHE A 143 -3.10 -6.14 -2.68
CA PHE A 143 -2.63 -4.82 -3.08
C PHE A 143 -2.17 -4.76 -4.54
N TYR A 144 -1.61 -5.87 -5.07
CA TYR A 144 -1.34 -5.99 -6.50
C TYR A 144 -2.63 -5.90 -7.33
N ILE A 145 -3.66 -6.68 -6.98
CA ILE A 145 -4.96 -6.65 -7.69
C ILE A 145 -5.59 -5.27 -7.58
N THR A 146 -5.59 -4.67 -6.38
CA THR A 146 -6.08 -3.29 -6.16
C THR A 146 -5.40 -2.31 -7.09
N ALA A 147 -4.07 -2.34 -7.16
CA ALA A 147 -3.30 -1.48 -8.06
C ALA A 147 -3.69 -1.69 -9.52
N ARG A 148 -3.84 -2.95 -9.97
CA ARG A 148 -4.22 -3.28 -11.36
C ARG A 148 -5.62 -2.78 -11.73
N VAL A 149 -6.58 -2.88 -10.81
CA VAL A 149 -7.95 -2.36 -11.03
C VAL A 149 -7.90 -0.83 -11.13
N GLU A 150 -7.17 -0.17 -10.22
CA GLU A 150 -7.00 1.28 -10.23
C GLU A 150 -6.29 1.77 -11.51
N GLU A 151 -5.31 1.04 -12.03
CA GLU A 151 -4.69 1.35 -13.33
C GLU A 151 -5.72 1.37 -14.47
N GLY A 152 -6.71 0.47 -14.45
CA GLY A 152 -7.79 0.44 -15.43
C GLY A 152 -8.68 1.69 -15.35
N GLU A 153 -9.03 2.11 -14.14
CA GLU A 153 -9.77 3.35 -13.90
C GLU A 153 -8.98 4.59 -14.35
N MET A 154 -7.66 4.61 -14.08
CA MET A 154 -6.78 5.71 -14.49
C MET A 154 -6.60 5.79 -16.01
N ILE A 155 -6.56 4.65 -16.72
CA ILE A 155 -6.56 4.63 -18.19
C ILE A 155 -7.88 5.20 -18.71
N GLY A 156 -9.02 4.81 -18.13
CA GLY A 156 -10.32 5.38 -18.50
C GLY A 156 -10.40 6.89 -18.28
N LYS A 157 -9.78 7.41 -17.20
CA LYS A 157 -9.81 8.83 -16.84
C LYS A 157 -8.82 9.72 -17.59
N PHE A 158 -7.59 9.25 -17.80
CA PHE A 158 -6.48 10.05 -18.31
C PHE A 158 -5.94 9.57 -19.68
N GLY A 159 -6.44 8.45 -20.19
CA GLY A 159 -6.12 7.93 -21.53
C GLY A 159 -4.61 7.85 -21.81
N SER A 160 -4.19 8.46 -22.92
CA SER A 160 -2.82 8.40 -23.41
C SER A 160 -1.77 8.96 -22.45
N ASP A 161 -2.14 9.91 -21.59
CA ASP A 161 -1.19 10.51 -20.65
C ASP A 161 -0.79 9.53 -19.56
N TYR A 162 -1.75 8.73 -19.08
CA TYR A 162 -1.46 7.66 -18.13
C TYR A 162 -0.65 6.53 -18.78
N GLU A 163 -0.92 6.20 -20.05
CA GLU A 163 -0.12 5.19 -20.75
C GLU A 163 1.34 5.61 -20.91
N LYS A 164 1.60 6.87 -21.26
CA LYS A 164 2.96 7.43 -21.35
C LYS A 164 3.66 7.33 -19.99
N TYR A 165 2.98 7.73 -18.92
CA TYR A 165 3.48 7.61 -17.55
C TYR A 165 3.76 6.15 -17.14
N ARG A 166 2.87 5.21 -17.47
CA ARG A 166 3.04 3.77 -17.23
C ARG A 166 4.26 3.18 -17.93
N LYS A 167 4.63 3.68 -19.11
CA LYS A 167 5.83 3.23 -19.83
C LYS A 167 7.12 3.63 -19.09
N SER A 168 7.18 4.82 -18.49
CA SER A 168 8.39 5.30 -17.78
C SER A 168 8.47 4.91 -16.31
N THR A 169 7.36 4.53 -15.68
CA THR A 169 7.28 4.42 -14.21
C THR A 169 6.92 2.99 -13.78
N GLY A 170 7.60 2.48 -12.75
CA GLY A 170 7.35 1.14 -12.21
C GLY A 170 6.09 1.08 -11.35
N MET A 171 5.57 -0.12 -11.06
CA MET A 171 4.35 -0.26 -10.25
C MET A 171 4.64 -0.03 -8.77
N PHE A 172 5.49 -0.87 -8.18
CA PHE A 172 5.90 -0.82 -6.77
C PHE A 172 7.39 -0.60 -6.54
N LEU A 173 8.21 -0.89 -7.55
CA LEU A 173 9.65 -0.61 -7.57
C LEU A 173 10.01 0.23 -8.80
N PRO A 174 11.05 1.07 -8.73
CA PRO A 174 11.49 1.84 -9.89
C PRO A 174 11.88 0.92 -11.05
N LYS A 175 11.59 1.34 -12.28
CA LYS A 175 12.22 0.71 -13.44
C LYS A 175 13.72 1.04 -13.38
N ILE A 176 14.58 0.09 -13.72
CA ILE A 176 16.04 0.27 -13.67
C ILE A 176 16.52 1.17 -14.84
N PHE A 177 15.73 1.29 -15.91
CA PHE A 177 16.06 2.00 -17.15
C PHE A 177 15.75 3.52 -17.29
N PRO A 178 14.93 4.22 -16.48
CA PRO A 178 14.67 5.66 -16.67
C PRO A 178 15.63 6.58 -15.92
N LEU A 179 16.62 6.06 -15.18
CA LEU A 179 17.58 6.88 -14.41
C LEU A 179 18.41 7.84 -15.28
N PHE A 180 18.45 7.66 -16.60
CA PHE A 180 19.24 8.49 -17.54
C PHE A 180 18.45 9.53 -18.36
N LYS A 181 17.13 9.67 -18.20
CA LYS A 181 16.44 10.82 -18.82
C LYS A 181 16.49 12.04 -17.90
N SER A 182 17.63 12.72 -17.99
CA SER A 182 17.85 14.07 -17.50
C SER A 182 16.70 14.98 -17.94
N TYR A 183 16.04 15.61 -16.97
CA TYR A 183 14.98 16.59 -17.23
C TYR A 183 15.68 17.87 -17.69
N LYS A 184 15.75 18.10 -19.00
CA LYS A 184 16.04 19.45 -19.51
C LYS A 184 14.84 20.33 -19.14
N LYS A 185 15.18 21.43 -18.46
CA LYS A 185 14.28 22.48 -17.96
C LYS A 185 13.58 23.17 -19.12
#